data_AF-A0A2D7CQ21-F1
#
_entry.id   AF-A0A2D7CQ21-F1
#
_cell.length_a   1.000
_cell.length_b   1.000
_cell.length_c   1.000
_cell.angle_alpha   90.00
_cell.angle_beta   90.00
_cell.angle_gamma   90.00
#
_symmetry.space_group_name_H-M   'P 1'
#
loop_
_entity.id
_entity.type
_entity.pdbx_description
1 polymer ?
#
loop_
_entity_poly.entity_id
_entity_poly.type
_entity_poly.pdbx_seq_one_letter_code
_entity_poly.pdbx_strand_id
1 'polypeptide(L)'
;MRILARVQSVYSNGAAPALCQWLKDLTSPAVQAFNNNKLRSQVERQVVQAAETGFVVALMRILDDAKVMELDKENYRKAQKEYEECSAQIHRMDAGLEQKENLAGELGEQVAAVIAGVIASIGTTAIVMIYLT
;
A
#
# COMPACT_ATOMS: atom_id res chain seq x y z
N MET A 1 8.57 -21.38 -25.96
CA MET A 1 9.95 -21.21 -25.44
C MET A 1 10.73 -22.52 -25.29
N ARG A 2 10.21 -23.53 -24.56
CA ARG A 2 10.92 -24.80 -24.30
C ARG A 2 11.48 -25.52 -25.53
N ILE A 3 10.68 -25.64 -26.60
CA ILE A 3 11.10 -26.29 -27.84
C ILE A 3 12.24 -25.51 -28.51
N LEU A 4 12.15 -24.19 -28.61
CA LEU A 4 13.16 -23.34 -29.23
C LEU A 4 14.51 -23.42 -28.50
N ALA A 5 14.50 -23.39 -27.16
CA ALA A 5 15.73 -23.57 -26.39
C ALA A 5 16.31 -24.99 -26.55
N ARG A 6 15.45 -26.02 -26.62
CA ARG A 6 15.90 -27.39 -26.87
C ARG A 6 16.56 -27.50 -28.23
N VAL A 7 15.95 -26.94 -29.27
CA VAL A 7 16.53 -26.89 -30.62
C VAL A 7 17.87 -26.17 -30.62
N GLN A 8 17.97 -24.98 -30.01
CA GLN A 8 19.24 -24.24 -29.93
C GLN A 8 20.34 -25.05 -29.21
N SER A 9 19.97 -25.76 -28.13
CA SER A 9 20.91 -26.58 -27.36
C SER A 9 21.34 -27.86 -28.08
N VAL A 10 20.44 -28.50 -28.83
CA VAL A 10 20.70 -29.79 -29.51
C VAL A 10 21.49 -29.58 -30.79
N TYR A 11 21.20 -28.51 -31.55
CA TYR A 11 21.85 -28.23 -32.82
C TYR A 11 23.05 -27.28 -32.69
N SER A 12 23.37 -26.81 -31.48
CA SER A 12 24.48 -25.89 -31.21
C SER A 12 24.48 -24.67 -32.14
N ASN A 13 23.30 -24.13 -32.45
CA ASN A 13 23.08 -23.04 -33.42
C ASN A 13 23.73 -21.69 -33.02
N GLY A 14 24.53 -21.66 -31.96
CA GLY A 14 25.16 -20.45 -31.44
C GLY A 14 24.16 -19.44 -30.88
N ALA A 15 24.63 -18.21 -30.66
CA ALA A 15 23.80 -17.11 -30.18
C ALA A 15 22.84 -16.63 -31.29
N ALA A 16 21.56 -16.50 -30.96
CA ALA A 16 20.49 -16.03 -31.83
C ALA A 16 19.87 -14.72 -31.27
N PRO A 17 20.61 -13.59 -31.29
CA PRO A 17 20.19 -12.34 -30.64
C PRO A 17 18.87 -11.79 -31.20
N ALA A 18 18.65 -11.84 -32.52
CA ALA A 18 17.40 -11.36 -33.12
C ALA A 18 16.17 -12.15 -32.65
N LEU A 19 16.30 -13.48 -32.52
CA LEU A 19 15.24 -14.34 -32.00
C LEU A 19 14.97 -14.01 -30.52
N CYS A 20 16.03 -13.83 -29.73
CA CYS A 20 15.90 -13.47 -28.32
C CYS A 20 15.27 -12.10 -28.10
N GLN A 21 15.55 -11.11 -28.96
CA GLN A 21 14.88 -9.80 -28.91
C GLN A 21 13.39 -9.91 -29.22
N TRP A 22 13.02 -10.65 -30.27
CA TRP A 22 11.60 -10.90 -30.58
C TRP A 22 10.89 -11.62 -29.42
N LEU A 23 11.56 -12.59 -28.81
CA LEU A 23 11.04 -13.32 -27.67
C LEU A 23 10.91 -12.46 -26.42
N LYS A 24 11.84 -11.54 -26.16
CA LYS A 24 11.72 -10.55 -25.07
C LYS A 24 10.41 -9.77 -25.22
N ASP A 25 10.13 -9.25 -26.40
CA ASP A 25 8.93 -8.44 -26.63
C ASP A 25 7.66 -9.25 -26.40
N LEU A 26 7.64 -10.51 -26.84
CA LEU A 26 6.54 -11.43 -26.60
C LEU A 26 6.31 -11.74 -25.11
N THR A 27 7.38 -11.66 -24.30
CA THR A 27 7.33 -11.95 -22.85
C THR A 27 6.99 -10.73 -21.99
N SER A 28 6.83 -9.55 -22.59
CA SER A 28 6.46 -8.31 -21.89
C SER A 28 5.22 -8.45 -20.98
N PRO A 29 4.10 -9.08 -21.41
CA PRO A 29 2.93 -9.26 -20.53
C PRO A 29 3.22 -10.11 -19.28
N ALA A 30 4.13 -11.08 -19.39
CA ALA A 30 4.51 -11.92 -18.24
C ALA A 30 5.32 -11.11 -17.21
N VAL A 31 6.16 -10.18 -17.67
CA VAL A 31 6.87 -9.25 -16.77
C VAL A 31 5.90 -8.24 -16.16
N GLN A 32 4.85 -7.84 -16.88
CA GLN A 32 3.83 -6.93 -16.35
C GLN A 32 2.93 -7.57 -15.29
N ALA A 33 2.88 -8.90 -15.20
CA ALA A 33 2.09 -9.62 -14.20
C ALA A 33 2.63 -9.50 -12.76
N PHE A 34 3.85 -8.98 -12.57
CA PHE A 34 4.41 -8.71 -11.25
C PHE A 34 3.78 -7.46 -10.61
N ASN A 35 3.30 -7.60 -9.37
CA ASN A 35 2.69 -6.52 -8.59
C ASN A 35 3.76 -5.59 -8.01
N ASN A 36 4.88 -6.14 -7.55
CA ASN A 36 5.96 -5.34 -6.99
C ASN A 36 6.77 -4.63 -8.09
N ASN A 37 6.68 -3.29 -8.11
CA ASN A 37 7.39 -2.44 -9.07
C ASN A 37 8.92 -2.64 -9.07
N LYS A 38 9.55 -2.85 -7.90
CA LYS A 38 11.00 -3.07 -7.80
C LYS A 38 11.39 -4.42 -8.41
N LEU A 39 10.63 -5.46 -8.08
CA LEU A 39 10.83 -6.80 -8.64
C LEU A 39 10.61 -6.81 -10.15
N ARG A 40 9.53 -6.16 -10.62
CA ARG A 40 9.25 -6.01 -12.05
C ARG A 40 10.42 -5.36 -12.80
N SER A 41 10.93 -4.23 -12.30
CA SER A 41 12.09 -3.55 -12.90
C SER A 41 13.37 -4.40 -12.87
N GLN A 42 13.54 -5.23 -11.84
CA GLN A 42 14.67 -6.17 -11.78
C GLN A 42 14.55 -7.27 -12.83
N VAL A 43 13.37 -7.90 -12.94
CA VAL A 43 13.08 -8.94 -13.92
C VAL A 43 13.22 -8.40 -15.35
N GLU A 44 12.68 -7.21 -15.62
CA GLU A 44 12.81 -6.55 -16.92
C GLU A 44 14.28 -6.37 -17.33
N ARG A 45 15.13 -5.89 -16.41
CA ARG A 45 16.57 -5.78 -16.66
C ARG A 45 17.24 -7.12 -16.95
N GLN A 46 16.88 -8.17 -16.19
CA GLN A 46 17.41 -9.51 -16.43
C GLN A 46 16.97 -10.07 -17.80
N VAL A 47 15.72 -9.83 -18.20
CA VAL A 47 15.20 -10.23 -19.51
C VAL A 47 15.96 -9.52 -20.64
N VAL A 48 16.21 -8.21 -20.51
CA VAL A 48 17.01 -7.45 -21.49
C VAL A 48 18.43 -8.02 -21.60
N GLN A 49 19.11 -8.20 -20.47
CA GLN A 49 20.47 -8.77 -20.45
C GLN A 49 20.51 -10.18 -21.03
N ALA A 50 19.54 -11.04 -20.69
CA ALA A 50 19.45 -12.39 -21.24
C ALA A 50 19.16 -12.38 -22.74
N ALA A 51 18.36 -11.43 -23.24
CA ALA A 51 18.08 -11.31 -24.65
C ALA A 51 19.33 -10.96 -25.48
N GLU A 52 20.20 -10.10 -24.92
CA GLU A 52 21.47 -9.70 -25.53
C GLU A 52 22.44 -10.87 -25.70
N THR A 53 22.39 -11.88 -24.81
CA THR A 53 23.23 -13.09 -24.94
C THR A 53 22.88 -13.94 -26.15
N GLY A 54 21.68 -13.80 -26.72
CA GLY A 54 21.19 -14.62 -27.82
C GLY A 54 20.87 -16.07 -27.45
N PHE A 55 20.86 -16.44 -26.16
CA PHE A 55 20.50 -17.78 -25.72
C PHE A 55 19.08 -17.85 -25.17
N VAL A 56 18.21 -18.61 -25.83
CA VAL A 56 16.80 -18.76 -25.44
C VAL A 56 16.65 -19.42 -24.06
N VAL A 57 17.61 -20.26 -23.66
CA VAL A 57 17.64 -20.87 -22.32
C VAL A 57 17.82 -19.83 -21.20
N ALA A 58 18.54 -18.74 -21.45
CA ALA A 58 18.73 -17.67 -20.47
C ALA A 58 17.41 -16.94 -20.19
N LEU A 59 16.66 -16.61 -21.25
CA LEU A 59 15.32 -16.00 -21.14
C LEU A 59 14.34 -16.92 -20.42
N MET A 60 14.34 -18.22 -20.76
CA MET A 60 13.42 -19.18 -20.15
C MET A 60 13.63 -19.32 -18.64
N ARG A 61 14.89 -19.37 -18.18
CA ARG A 61 15.19 -19.51 -16.74
C ARG A 61 14.62 -18.37 -15.90
N ILE A 62 14.57 -17.16 -16.44
CA ILE A 62 14.04 -15.99 -15.75
C ILE A 62 12.51 -16.06 -15.64
N LEU A 63 11.84 -16.53 -16.70
CA LEU A 63 10.39 -16.52 -16.79
C LEU A 63 9.71 -17.77 -16.21
N ASP A 64 10.42 -18.90 -16.16
CA ASP A 64 9.89 -20.16 -15.58
C ASP A 64 9.97 -20.20 -14.04
N ASP A 65 10.39 -19.12 -13.37
CA ASP A 65 10.41 -19.05 -11.91
C ASP A 65 9.02 -18.73 -11.32
N ALA A 66 8.14 -19.74 -11.37
CA ALA A 66 6.79 -19.66 -10.82
C ALA A 66 6.78 -19.36 -9.30
N LYS A 67 7.86 -19.70 -8.58
CA LYS A 67 7.96 -19.49 -7.14
C LYS A 67 8.07 -18.01 -6.80
N VAL A 68 8.84 -17.25 -7.59
CA VAL A 68 8.98 -15.80 -7.41
C VAL A 68 7.65 -15.09 -7.67
N MET A 69 6.89 -15.52 -8.66
CA MET A 69 5.58 -14.92 -8.95
C MET A 69 4.53 -15.25 -7.88
N GLU A 70 4.56 -16.45 -7.31
CA GLU A 70 3.66 -16.79 -6.18
C GLU A 70 4.02 -15.98 -4.93
N LEU A 71 5.31 -15.83 -4.63
CA LEU A 71 5.79 -15.03 -3.51
C LEU A 71 5.42 -13.55 -3.68
N ASP A 72 5.49 -13.01 -4.89
CA ASP A 72 5.06 -11.64 -5.20
C ASP A 72 3.56 -11.43 -4.88
N LYS A 73 2.70 -12.37 -5.29
CA LYS A 73 1.27 -12.34 -4.98
C LYS A 73 0.99 -12.42 -3.48
N GLU A 74 1.69 -13.32 -2.78
CA GLU A 74 1.51 -13.47 -1.33
C GLU A 74 1.91 -12.20 -0.59
N ASN A 75 3.06 -11.61 -0.96
CA ASN A 75 3.54 -10.36 -0.37
C ASN A 75 2.62 -9.19 -0.69
N TYR A 76 2.09 -9.13 -1.92
CA TYR A 76 1.12 -8.11 -2.30
C TYR A 76 -0.16 -8.21 -1.44
N ARG A 77 -0.67 -9.43 -1.22
CA ARG A 77 -1.83 -9.67 -0.36
C ARG A 77 -1.56 -9.27 1.10
N LYS A 78 -0.35 -9.54 1.62
CA LYS A 78 0.07 -9.10 2.96
C LYS A 78 0.07 -7.56 3.06
N ALA A 79 0.66 -6.89 2.08
CA ALA A 79 0.71 -5.43 2.04
C ALA A 79 -0.68 -4.78 1.97
N GLN A 80 -1.62 -5.37 1.20
CA GLN A 80 -3.01 -4.91 1.18
C GLN A 80 -3.68 -5.03 2.55
N LYS A 81 -3.50 -6.17 3.22
CA LYS A 81 -4.07 -6.39 4.56
C LYS A 81 -3.50 -5.40 5.58
N GLU A 82 -2.17 -5.19 5.59
CA GLU A 82 -1.53 -4.21 6.47
C GLU A 82 -2.04 -2.79 6.22
N TYR A 83 -2.26 -2.43 4.94
CA TYR A 83 -2.84 -1.14 4.58
C TYR A 83 -4.28 -0.99 5.09
N GLU A 84 -5.12 -2.00 4.91
CA GLU A 84 -6.50 -2.01 5.41
C GLU A 84 -6.55 -1.88 6.94
N GLU A 85 -5.71 -2.64 7.65
CA GLU A 85 -5.61 -2.57 9.11
C GLU A 85 -5.12 -1.21 9.60
N CYS A 86 -4.16 -0.60 8.92
CA CYS A 86 -3.66 0.73 9.23
C CYS A 86 -4.72 1.81 8.95
N SER A 87 -5.40 1.73 7.81
CA SER A 87 -6.47 2.65 7.43
C SER A 87 -7.63 2.60 8.43
N ALA A 88 -8.04 1.39 8.83
CA ALA A 88 -9.06 1.21 9.85
C ALA A 88 -8.64 1.77 11.21
N GLN A 89 -7.36 1.66 11.59
CA GLN A 89 -6.82 2.25 12.82
C GLN A 89 -6.84 3.78 12.77
N ILE A 90 -6.40 4.39 11.67
CA ILE A 90 -6.46 5.84 11.47
C ILE A 90 -7.91 6.33 11.64
N HIS A 91 -8.86 5.66 10.98
CA HIS A 91 -10.26 6.07 11.06
C HIS A 91 -10.85 5.96 12.47
N ARG A 92 -10.45 4.93 13.24
CA ARG A 92 -10.83 4.81 14.67
C ARG A 92 -10.18 5.89 15.53
N MET A 93 -8.94 6.28 15.23
CA MET A 93 -8.28 7.37 15.94
C MET A 93 -8.99 8.70 15.68
N ASP A 94 -9.31 9.01 14.43
CA ASP A 94 -10.04 10.23 14.07
C ASP A 94 -11.41 10.30 14.74
N ALA A 95 -12.21 9.23 14.66
CA ALA A 95 -13.51 9.16 15.33
C ALA A 95 -13.41 9.30 16.86
N GLY A 96 -12.34 8.73 17.45
CA GLY A 96 -12.08 8.86 18.89
C GLY A 96 -11.66 10.28 19.29
N LEU A 97 -10.99 11.03 18.40
CA LEU A 97 -10.65 12.44 18.62
C LEU A 97 -11.90 13.32 18.56
N GLU A 98 -12.75 13.15 17.55
CA GLU A 98 -14.02 13.87 17.43
C GLU A 98 -14.93 13.63 18.66
N GLN A 99 -15.02 12.39 19.13
CA GLN A 99 -15.80 12.07 20.32
C GLN A 99 -15.25 12.76 21.59
N LYS A 100 -13.92 12.86 21.73
CA LYS A 100 -13.29 13.54 22.87
C LYS A 100 -13.50 15.05 22.83
N GLU A 101 -13.43 15.66 21.65
CA GLU A 101 -13.65 17.10 21.49
C GLU A 101 -15.10 17.49 21.81
N ASN A 102 -16.07 16.72 21.32
CA ASN A 102 -17.48 16.90 21.65
C ASN A 102 -17.74 16.74 23.15
N LEU A 103 -17.17 15.70 23.78
CA LEU A 103 -17.32 15.46 25.21
C LEU A 103 -16.69 16.58 26.05
N ALA A 104 -15.52 17.09 25.65
CA ALA A 104 -14.86 18.19 26.33
C ALA A 104 -15.66 19.50 26.23
N GLY A 105 -16.27 19.76 25.06
CA GLY A 105 -17.18 20.89 24.86
C GLY A 105 -18.41 20.81 25.76
N GLU A 106 -19.10 19.66 25.76
CA GLU A 106 -20.33 19.46 26.55
C GLU A 106 -20.06 19.56 28.06
N LEU A 107 -18.98 18.94 28.55
CA LEU A 107 -18.59 19.04 29.96
C LEU A 107 -18.18 20.46 30.34
N GLY A 108 -17.46 21.16 29.46
CA GLY A 108 -17.10 22.57 29.66
C GLY A 108 -18.33 23.47 29.77
N GLU A 109 -19.32 23.27 28.91
CA GLU A 109 -20.58 24.01 28.93
C GLU A 109 -21.35 23.77 30.22
N GLN A 110 -21.48 22.51 30.66
CA GLN A 110 -22.17 22.18 31.91
C GLN A 110 -21.49 22.82 33.13
N VAL A 111 -20.16 22.75 33.22
CA VAL A 111 -19.41 23.37 34.32
C VAL A 111 -19.54 24.89 34.28
N ALA A 112 -19.44 25.51 33.11
CA ALA A 112 -19.62 26.95 32.93
C ALA A 112 -21.03 27.40 33.34
N ALA A 113 -22.07 26.64 32.96
CA ALA A 113 -23.45 26.92 33.34
C ALA A 113 -23.66 26.85 34.86
N VAL A 114 -23.05 25.88 35.54
CA VAL A 114 -23.10 25.78 37.00
C VAL A 114 -22.42 26.97 37.66
N ILE A 115 -21.21 27.34 37.23
CA ILE A 115 -20.48 28.48 37.78
C ILE A 115 -21.24 29.79 37.54
N ALA A 116 -21.74 29.99 36.32
CA ALA A 116 -22.55 31.15 35.96
C ALA A 116 -23.82 31.23 36.83
N GLY A 117 -24.50 30.12 37.07
CA GLY A 117 -25.67 30.04 37.95
C GLY A 117 -25.36 30.39 39.41
N VAL A 118 -24.21 29.96 39.92
CA VAL A 118 -23.75 30.34 41.27
C VAL A 118 -23.46 31.84 41.36
N ILE A 119 -22.73 32.40 40.40
CA ILE A 119 -22.41 33.83 40.37
C ILE A 119 -23.69 34.66 40.22
N ALA A 120 -24.59 34.26 39.30
CA ALA A 120 -25.86 34.93 39.09
C ALA A 120 -26.73 34.90 40.34
N SER A 121 -26.84 33.76 41.03
CA SER A 121 -27.66 33.66 42.24
C SER A 121 -27.12 34.51 43.40
N ILE A 122 -25.80 34.56 43.59
CA ILE A 122 -25.16 35.45 44.57
C ILE A 122 -25.43 36.91 44.21
N GLY A 123 -25.24 37.28 42.94
CA GLY A 123 -25.46 38.64 42.45
C GLY A 123 -26.91 39.09 42.61
N THR A 124 -27.88 38.26 42.23
CA THR A 124 -29.31 38.54 42.41
C THR A 124 -29.65 38.70 43.89
N THR A 125 -29.15 37.83 44.76
CA THR A 125 -29.40 37.92 46.21
C THR A 125 -28.85 39.23 46.79
N ALA A 126 -27.64 39.64 46.40
CA ALA A 126 -27.04 40.90 46.85
C ALA A 126 -27.83 42.12 46.39
N ILE A 127 -28.28 42.14 45.12
CA ILE A 127 -29.11 43.23 44.58
C ILE A 127 -30.43 43.34 45.33
N VAL A 128 -31.09 42.20 45.59
CA VAL A 128 -32.36 42.16 46.34
C VAL A 128 -32.19 42.71 47.75
N MET A 129 -31.12 42.33 48.47
CA MET A 129 -30.83 42.88 49.80
C MET A 129 -30.64 44.40 49.77
N ILE A 130 -29.88 44.92 48.80
CA ILE A 130 -29.64 46.37 48.68
C ILE A 130 -30.94 47.15 48.44
N TYR A 131 -31.88 46.59 47.67
CA TYR A 131 -33.15 47.26 47.38
C TYR A 131 -34.18 47.19 48.51
N LEU A 132 -34.10 46.18 49.39
CA LEU A 132 -35.02 45.96 50.51
C LEU A 132 -34.57 46.62 51.82
N THR A 133 -33.36 47.17 51.87
CA THR A 133 -32.78 47.87 53.04
C THR A 133 -32.84 49.38 52.84
#